data_AF-A0A098EA42-F1
#
_entry.id   AF-A0A098EA42-F1
#
_cell.length_a   1.000
_cell.length_b   1.000
_cell.length_c   1.000
_cell.angle_alpha   90.00
_cell.angle_beta   90.00
_cell.angle_gamma   90.00
#
_symmetry.space_group_name_H-M   'P 1'
#
loop_
_entity.id
_entity.type
_entity.pdbx_description
1 polymer ?
#
loop_
_entity_poly.entity_id
_entity_poly.type
_entity_poly.pdbx_seq_one_letter_code
_entity_poly.pdbx_strand_id
1 'polypeptide(L)'
;MIRDADKIDIFKVWIDYFEHKSCYDPSYGMDLSDSNEYSHNIISDIIANKISLLENVRTYNDLKLLLLTWIYDINFDASLNLILKRKYIREIFKILPKNKEMKKVFEHIRFYISER
;
A
#
# COMPACT_ATOMS: atom_id res chain seq x y z
N MET A 1 -6.54 -4.89 18.36
CA MET A 1 -7.03 -5.68 17.21
C MET A 1 -7.99 -4.91 16.30
N ILE A 2 -8.94 -4.11 16.82
CA ILE A 2 -9.95 -3.42 16.00
C ILE A 2 -9.30 -2.58 14.87
N ARG A 3 -8.32 -1.73 15.20
CA ARG A 3 -7.62 -0.87 14.23
C ARG A 3 -6.85 -1.62 13.13
N ASP A 4 -6.27 -2.78 13.45
CA ASP A 4 -5.57 -3.60 12.45
C ASP A 4 -6.57 -4.32 11.53
N ALA A 5 -7.70 -4.78 12.09
CA ALA A 5 -8.77 -5.41 11.32
C ALA A 5 -9.37 -4.42 10.30
N ASP A 6 -9.66 -3.19 10.72
CA ASP A 6 -10.16 -2.13 9.83
C ASP A 6 -9.20 -1.90 8.64
N LYS A 7 -7.89 -1.84 8.89
CA LYS A 7 -6.87 -1.70 7.83
C LYS A 7 -6.86 -2.88 6.86
N ILE A 8 -6.99 -4.10 7.39
CA ILE A 8 -7.02 -5.33 6.59
C ILE A 8 -8.25 -5.37 5.68
N ASP A 9 -9.39 -4.89 6.18
CA ASP A 9 -10.61 -4.77 5.39
C ASP A 9 -10.48 -3.68 4.31
N ILE A 10 -9.87 -2.54 4.64
CA ILE A 10 -9.57 -1.49 3.65
C ILE A 10 -8.59 -1.98 2.57
N PHE A 11 -7.54 -2.73 2.94
CA PHE A 11 -6.64 -3.36 1.96
C PHE A 11 -7.42 -4.19 0.95
N LYS A 12 -8.37 -5.01 1.44
CA LYS A 12 -9.20 -5.86 0.60
C LYS A 12 -10.00 -5.03 -0.40
N VAL A 13 -10.70 -3.99 0.07
CA VAL A 13 -11.52 -3.11 -0.78
C VAL A 13 -10.69 -2.48 -1.91
N TRP A 14 -9.51 -1.96 -1.58
CA TRP A 14 -8.64 -1.34 -2.59
C TRP A 14 -8.06 -2.34 -3.59
N ILE A 15 -7.60 -3.50 -3.12
CA ILE A 15 -7.06 -4.55 -4.02
C ILE A 15 -8.16 -5.05 -4.95
N ASP A 16 -9.35 -5.34 -4.42
CA ASP A 16 -10.50 -5.78 -5.22
C ASP A 16 -10.87 -4.71 -6.27
N TYR A 17 -10.85 -3.42 -5.89
CA TYR A 17 -11.08 -2.31 -6.82
C TYR A 17 -10.01 -2.23 -7.92
N PHE A 18 -8.73 -2.34 -7.57
CA PHE A 18 -7.64 -2.27 -8.55
C PHE A 18 -7.65 -3.43 -9.55
N GLU A 19 -8.06 -4.63 -9.13
CA GLU A 19 -8.08 -5.81 -9.98
C GLU A 19 -9.31 -5.87 -10.88
N HIS A 20 -10.50 -5.56 -10.35
CA HIS A 20 -11.76 -5.86 -11.04
C HIS A 20 -12.50 -4.62 -11.51
N LYS A 21 -12.04 -3.39 -11.17
CA LYS A 21 -12.78 -2.13 -11.31
C LYS A 21 -14.25 -2.32 -10.87
N SER A 22 -14.45 -2.27 -9.56
CA SER A 22 -15.78 -2.42 -8.96
C SER A 22 -16.77 -1.38 -9.49
N CYS A 23 -18.07 -1.72 -9.43
CA CYS A 23 -19.16 -0.77 -9.66
C CYS A 23 -19.18 0.40 -8.66
N TYR A 24 -18.51 0.23 -7.52
CA TYR A 24 -18.26 1.28 -6.53
C TYR A 24 -16.80 1.71 -6.58
N ASP A 25 -16.56 3.00 -6.82
CA ASP A 25 -15.23 3.60 -6.81
C ASP A 25 -14.89 4.12 -5.40
N PRO A 26 -14.00 3.45 -4.64
CA PRO A 26 -13.59 3.89 -3.32
C PRO A 26 -12.73 5.16 -3.35
N SER A 27 -12.27 5.61 -4.52
CA SER A 27 -11.52 6.86 -4.70
C SER A 27 -12.43 8.08 -4.88
N TYR A 28 -13.75 7.91 -4.82
CA TYR A 28 -14.70 9.01 -4.92
C TYR A 28 -14.34 10.13 -3.92
N GLY A 29 -14.09 11.33 -4.43
CA GLY A 29 -13.67 12.50 -3.65
C GLY A 29 -12.15 12.67 -3.46
N MET A 30 -11.30 11.78 -4.01
CA MET A 30 -9.84 11.86 -3.85
C MET A 30 -9.10 12.59 -4.99
N ASP A 31 -9.79 13.06 -6.04
CA ASP A 31 -9.22 13.78 -7.22
C ASP A 31 -7.84 13.24 -7.67
N LEU A 32 -7.79 11.92 -7.90
CA LEU A 32 -6.55 11.22 -8.22
C LEU A 32 -6.28 11.25 -9.72
N SER A 33 -5.05 11.56 -10.09
CA SER A 33 -4.57 11.46 -11.46
C SER A 33 -4.34 10.00 -11.87
N ASP A 34 -4.74 9.66 -13.10
CA ASP A 34 -4.44 8.40 -13.80
C ASP A 34 -3.01 8.34 -14.37
N SER A 35 -2.14 9.30 -14.05
CA SER A 35 -0.75 9.27 -14.51
C SER A 35 0.01 8.06 -13.95
N ASN A 36 1.01 7.61 -14.69
CA ASN A 36 1.93 6.55 -14.23
C ASN A 36 2.99 7.05 -13.23
N GLU A 37 2.88 8.30 -12.78
CA GLU A 37 3.81 8.89 -11.84
C GLU A 37 3.48 8.49 -10.41
N TYR A 38 4.42 8.77 -9.51
CA TYR A 38 4.24 8.65 -8.07
C TYR A 38 5.18 9.62 -7.37
N SER A 39 4.80 10.04 -6.16
CA SER A 39 5.39 11.13 -5.42
C SER A 39 6.59 10.64 -4.59
N HIS A 40 7.73 11.31 -4.75
CA HIS A 40 9.01 10.88 -4.15
C HIS A 40 9.02 10.97 -2.62
N ASN A 41 8.19 11.81 -2.03
CA ASN A 41 7.98 11.87 -0.58
C ASN A 41 7.45 10.54 -0.03
N ILE A 42 6.50 9.88 -0.72
CA ILE A 42 5.96 8.58 -0.29
C ILE A 42 7.03 7.50 -0.34
N ILE A 43 7.90 7.53 -1.36
CA ILE A 43 9.07 6.65 -1.42
C ILE A 43 10.00 6.89 -0.22
N SER A 44 10.27 8.17 0.08
CA SER A 44 11.13 8.56 1.20
C SER A 44 10.57 8.08 2.54
N ASP A 45 9.26 8.17 2.73
CA ASP A 45 8.56 7.66 3.92
C ASP A 45 8.71 6.14 4.06
N ILE A 46 8.57 5.39 2.95
CA ILE A 46 8.76 3.93 2.95
C ILE A 46 10.17 3.58 3.39
N ILE A 47 11.20 4.22 2.80
CA ILE A 47 12.59 3.98 3.17
C ILE A 47 12.85 4.35 4.64
N ALA A 48 12.15 5.35 5.17
CA ALA A 48 12.21 5.75 6.56
C ALA A 48 11.36 4.89 7.52
N ASN A 49 10.69 3.84 7.03
CA ASN A 49 9.73 3.02 7.78
C ASN A 49 8.60 3.84 8.43
N LYS A 50 8.11 4.86 7.72
CA LYS A 50 7.05 5.77 8.17
C LYS A 50 5.77 5.57 7.37
N ILE A 51 4.65 5.84 8.02
CA ILE A 51 3.35 5.93 7.35
C ILE A 51 3.31 7.24 6.56
N SER A 52 2.98 7.17 5.27
CA SER A 52 2.72 8.38 4.49
C SER A 52 1.37 8.99 4.82
N LEU A 53 1.23 10.29 4.60
CA LEU A 53 -0.01 11.01 4.83
C LEU A 53 -0.89 10.99 3.59
N LEU A 54 -2.22 10.91 3.78
CA LEU A 54 -3.18 10.91 2.66
C LEU A 54 -3.12 12.21 1.84
N GLU A 55 -2.77 13.34 2.47
CA GLU A 55 -2.58 14.64 1.81
C GLU A 55 -1.46 14.65 0.75
N ASN A 56 -0.54 13.69 0.82
CA ASN A 56 0.55 13.51 -0.14
C ASN A 56 0.12 12.72 -1.37
N VAL A 57 -1.08 12.13 -1.37
CA VAL A 57 -1.56 11.27 -2.47
C VAL A 57 -2.12 12.15 -3.59
N ARG A 58 -1.53 12.03 -4.78
CA ARG A 58 -1.96 12.74 -6.01
C ARG A 58 -2.33 11.81 -7.15
N THR A 59 -1.83 10.59 -7.12
CA THR A 59 -2.04 9.58 -8.17
C THR A 59 -2.58 8.27 -7.60
N TYR A 60 -3.11 7.41 -8.45
CA TYR A 60 -3.43 6.04 -8.05
C TYR A 60 -2.20 5.22 -7.64
N ASN A 61 -0.99 5.58 -8.08
CA ASN A 61 0.22 4.89 -7.63
C ASN A 61 0.66 5.37 -6.25
N ASP A 62 0.45 6.66 -5.94
CA ASP A 62 0.64 7.18 -4.60
C ASP A 62 -0.24 6.47 -3.60
N LEU A 63 -1.50 6.22 -3.95
CA LEU A 63 -2.43 5.52 -3.09
C LEU A 63 -1.98 4.07 -2.82
N LYS A 64 -1.54 3.37 -3.86
CA LYS A 64 -0.97 2.01 -3.72
C LYS A 64 0.25 2.01 -2.79
N LEU A 65 1.15 2.96 -2.95
CA LEU A 65 2.33 3.11 -2.11
C LEU A 65 1.97 3.50 -0.66
N LEU A 66 1.02 4.40 -0.47
CA LEU A 66 0.47 4.73 0.84
C LEU A 66 -0.05 3.48 1.56
N LEU A 67 -0.85 2.65 0.89
CA LEU A 67 -1.35 1.40 1.47
C LEU A 67 -0.19 0.50 1.92
N LEU A 68 0.91 0.42 1.17
CA LEU A 68 2.08 -0.34 1.57
C LEU A 68 2.74 0.19 2.86
N THR A 69 2.74 1.51 3.07
CA THR A 69 3.30 2.12 4.30
C THR A 69 2.55 1.70 5.57
N TRP A 70 1.31 1.20 5.46
CA TRP A 70 0.56 0.75 6.63
C TRP A 70 1.17 -0.46 7.32
N ILE A 71 2.07 -1.17 6.64
CA ILE A 71 2.83 -2.28 7.23
C ILE A 71 3.60 -1.84 8.49
N TYR A 72 4.03 -0.57 8.53
CA TYR A 72 4.77 0.03 9.65
C TYR A 72 3.90 0.33 10.88
N ASP A 73 2.58 0.25 10.75
CA ASP A 73 1.61 0.55 11.81
C ASP A 73 0.63 -0.61 12.06
N ILE A 74 1.05 -1.83 11.69
CA ILE A 74 0.40 -3.06 12.13
C ILE A 74 0.92 -3.37 13.53
N ASN A 75 0.03 -3.64 14.48
CA ASN A 75 0.39 -3.78 15.89
C ASN A 75 0.56 -5.24 16.32
N PHE A 76 -0.12 -6.18 15.65
CA PHE A 76 -0.13 -7.59 16.06
C PHE A 76 0.42 -8.50 14.96
N ASP A 77 1.24 -9.49 15.34
CA ASP A 77 1.83 -10.43 14.36
C ASP A 77 0.78 -11.30 13.68
N ALA A 78 -0.34 -11.60 14.35
CA ALA A 78 -1.47 -12.28 13.73
C ALA A 78 -2.05 -11.47 12.55
N SER A 79 -2.15 -10.14 12.70
CA SER A 79 -2.60 -9.23 11.65
C SER A 79 -1.60 -9.22 10.48
N LEU A 80 -0.31 -9.10 10.78
CA LEU A 80 0.77 -9.12 9.78
C LEU A 80 0.77 -10.44 9.00
N ASN A 81 0.70 -11.57 9.70
CA ASN A 81 0.61 -12.90 9.11
C ASN A 81 -0.61 -13.05 8.20
N LEU A 82 -1.75 -12.45 8.56
CA LEU A 82 -2.94 -12.46 7.71
C LEU A 82 -2.73 -11.67 6.41
N ILE A 83 -2.11 -10.48 6.48
CA ILE A 83 -1.75 -9.67 5.30
C ILE A 83 -0.81 -10.47 4.37
N LEU A 84 0.20 -11.13 4.94
CA LEU A 84 1.15 -11.97 4.20
C LEU A 84 0.47 -13.17 3.55
N LYS A 85 -0.37 -13.90 4.30
CA LYS A 85 -1.12 -15.07 3.80
C LYS A 85 -2.06 -14.70 2.65
N ARG A 86 -2.71 -13.53 2.76
CA ARG A 86 -3.57 -12.98 1.70
C ARG A 86 -2.80 -12.33 0.54
N LYS A 87 -1.47 -12.22 0.66
CA LYS A 87 -0.55 -11.71 -0.38
C LYS A 87 -0.79 -10.26 -0.78
N TYR A 88 -1.40 -9.44 0.07
CA TYR A 88 -1.79 -8.06 -0.25
C TYR A 88 -0.65 -7.20 -0.77
N ILE A 89 0.51 -7.24 -0.09
CA ILE A 89 1.72 -6.52 -0.54
C ILE A 89 2.07 -6.92 -1.97
N ARG A 90 2.08 -8.23 -2.25
CA ARG A 90 2.47 -8.76 -3.55
C ARG A 90 1.46 -8.39 -4.64
N GLU A 91 0.17 -8.40 -4.35
CA GLU A 91 -0.87 -8.00 -5.31
C GLU A 91 -0.72 -6.52 -5.67
N ILE A 92 -0.46 -5.64 -4.70
CA ILE A 92 -0.17 -4.22 -4.96
C ILE A 92 1.07 -4.05 -5.85
N PHE A 93 2.14 -4.80 -5.62
CA PHE A 93 3.35 -4.73 -6.46
C PHE A 93 3.15 -5.27 -7.89
N LYS A 94 2.13 -6.10 -8.16
CA LYS A 94 1.84 -6.54 -9.53
C LYS A 94 1.30 -5.41 -10.41
N ILE A 95 0.58 -4.48 -9.80
CA ILE A 95 -0.12 -3.37 -10.47
C ILE A 95 0.66 -2.05 -10.41
N LEU A 96 1.72 -1.97 -9.60
CA LEU A 96 2.65 -0.83 -9.59
C LEU A 96 3.58 -0.85 -10.83
N PRO A 97 4.16 0.31 -11.21
CA PRO A 97 5.13 0.39 -12.29
C PRO A 97 6.32 -0.56 -12.11
N LYS A 98 6.67 -1.32 -13.15
CA LYS A 98 7.79 -2.28 -13.10
C LYS A 98 9.11 -1.58 -13.38
N ASN A 99 9.67 -0.93 -12.38
CA ASN A 99 10.95 -0.22 -12.48
C ASN A 99 11.92 -0.56 -11.33
N LYS A 100 13.15 -0.06 -11.42
CA LYS A 100 14.20 -0.33 -10.42
C LYS A 100 13.86 0.22 -9.04
N GLU A 101 13.12 1.32 -8.96
CA GLU A 101 12.73 1.92 -7.69
C GLU A 101 11.70 1.06 -6.96
N MET A 102 10.66 0.59 -7.66
CA MET A 102 9.67 -0.32 -7.07
C MET A 102 10.29 -1.65 -6.61
N LYS A 103 11.31 -2.13 -7.30
CA LYS A 103 12.08 -3.30 -6.83
C LYS A 103 12.77 -3.03 -5.49
N LYS A 104 13.41 -1.85 -5.33
CA LYS A 104 14.05 -1.45 -4.06
C LYS A 104 13.02 -1.29 -2.94
N VAL A 105 11.88 -0.67 -3.24
CA VAL A 105 10.76 -0.51 -2.28
C VAL A 105 10.27 -1.89 -1.81
N PHE A 106 10.08 -2.84 -2.73
CA PHE A 106 9.66 -4.20 -2.38
C PHE A 106 10.68 -4.92 -1.49
N GLU A 107 11.97 -4.84 -1.84
CA GLU A 107 13.06 -5.42 -1.05
C GLU A 107 13.15 -4.81 0.34
N HIS A 108 12.99 -3.49 0.47
CA HIS A 108 12.99 -2.77 1.74
C HIS A 108 11.83 -3.21 2.65
N ILE A 109 10.61 -3.29 2.12
CA ILE A 109 9.43 -3.77 2.88
C ILE A 109 9.63 -5.22 3.31
N ARG A 110 10.15 -6.08 2.41
CA ARG A 110 10.45 -7.48 2.73
C ARG A 110 11.47 -7.61 3.85
N PHE A 111 12.51 -6.78 3.85
CA PHE A 111 13.51 -6.74 4.91
C PHE A 111 12.90 -6.26 6.23
N TYR A 112 12.11 -5.19 6.23
CA TYR A 112 11.40 -4.73 7.44
C TYR A 112 10.53 -5.83 8.06
N ILE A 113 9.80 -6.59 7.23
CA ILE A 113 8.94 -7.68 7.70
C ILE A 113 9.76 -8.86 8.26
N SER A 114 10.96 -9.14 7.74
CA SER A 114 11.78 -10.24 8.26
C SER A 114 12.49 -9.93 9.57
N GLU A 115 12.72 -8.65 9.86
CA GLU A 115 13.35 -8.18 11.11
C GLU A 115 12.35 -8.02 12.26
N ARG A 116 11.06 -8.22 11.99
CA ARG A 116 9.96 -8.12 12.94
C ARG A 116 9.55 -9.49 13.48
#